data_AF-A0A359ETR3-F1
#
_entry.id   AF-A0A359ETR3-F1
#
_cell.length_a   1.000
_cell.length_b   1.000
_cell.length_c   1.000
_cell.angle_alpha   90.00
_cell.angle_beta   90.00
_cell.angle_gamma   90.00
#
_symmetry.space_group_name_H-M   'P 1'
#
loop_
_entity.id
_entity.type
_entity.pdbx_description
1 polymer ?
#
loop_
_entity_poly.entity_id
_entity_poly.type
_entity_poly.pdbx_seq_one_letter_code
_entity_poly.pdbx_strand_id
1 'polypeptide(L)'
;NLAIGMADGRIGKKMIHAGDSGSQWGITKEEFMERMVESTKATVDHFGKHITFINVLRNMSVSCDCEGTAAAPVTTPDIGILASKDILAVDQASVDMVYALHDGKGHDLIERMESRHGLRQLTYMKEMGMGNDLYEIVDLDK
;
A
#
# COMPACT_ATOMS: atom_id res chain seq x y z
N ASN A 1 2.00 4.12 0.79
CA ASN A 1 3.32 4.73 0.43
C ASN A 1 4.11 5.23 1.66
N LEU A 2 3.87 4.70 2.87
CA LEU A 2 4.57 5.20 4.07
C LEU A 2 6.03 4.73 4.12
N ALA A 3 6.33 3.50 3.71
CA ALA A 3 7.71 3.01 3.69
C ALA A 3 8.65 3.80 2.76
N ILE A 4 8.40 3.77 1.44
CA ILE A 4 9.29 4.44 0.47
C ILE A 4 9.17 5.96 0.55
N GLY A 5 7.96 6.49 0.75
CA GLY A 5 7.72 7.93 0.79
C GLY A 5 8.28 8.64 2.02
N MET A 6 8.43 7.95 3.15
CA MET A 6 8.97 8.53 4.39
C MET A 6 10.43 8.16 4.65
N ALA A 7 10.98 7.17 3.95
CA ALA A 7 12.39 6.85 4.04
C ALA A 7 13.25 7.89 3.31
N ASP A 8 14.45 8.19 3.84
CA ASP A 8 15.44 8.96 3.08
C ASP A 8 15.72 8.27 1.74
N GLY A 9 15.67 9.04 0.64
CA GLY A 9 15.85 8.54 -0.70
C GLY A 9 17.24 7.96 -0.99
N ARG A 10 18.27 8.30 -0.21
CA ARG A 10 19.65 7.80 -0.41
C ARG A 10 19.94 6.51 0.35
N ILE A 11 19.64 6.49 1.65
CA ILE A 11 20.00 5.39 2.55
C ILE A 11 18.77 4.54 2.85
N GLY A 12 17.71 5.16 3.37
CA GLY A 12 16.51 4.45 3.83
C GLY A 12 15.84 3.63 2.72
N LYS A 13 15.63 4.24 1.55
CA LYS A 13 15.09 3.54 0.38
C LYS A 13 15.98 2.37 -0.02
N LYS A 14 17.31 2.54 -0.01
CA LYS A 14 18.23 1.43 -0.31
C LYS A 14 18.09 0.31 0.71
N MET A 15 17.96 0.60 2.00
CA MET A 15 17.81 -0.42 3.04
C MET A 15 16.54 -1.26 2.85
N ILE A 16 15.43 -0.65 2.46
CA ILE A 16 14.17 -1.35 2.20
C ILE A 16 14.31 -2.32 1.02
N HIS A 17 15.02 -1.93 -0.04
CA HIS A 17 15.15 -2.74 -1.25
C HIS A 17 16.38 -3.66 -1.31
N ALA A 18 17.30 -3.58 -0.34
CA ALA A 18 18.55 -4.32 -0.41
C ALA A 18 18.45 -5.76 0.10
N GLY A 19 17.73 -6.00 1.20
CA GLY A 19 17.83 -7.29 1.87
C GLY A 19 19.28 -7.69 2.17
N ASP A 20 19.54 -8.99 2.14
CA ASP A 20 20.89 -9.55 2.31
C ASP A 20 21.76 -9.42 1.05
N SER A 21 21.18 -9.01 -0.09
CA SER A 21 21.90 -8.87 -1.36
C SER A 21 22.86 -7.67 -1.39
N GLY A 22 22.63 -6.66 -0.54
CA GLY A 22 23.36 -5.38 -0.55
C GLY A 22 23.08 -4.45 -1.75
N SER A 23 22.37 -4.94 -2.77
CA SER A 23 22.01 -4.20 -3.99
C SER A 23 20.68 -3.46 -3.81
N GLN A 24 20.59 -2.18 -4.19
CA GLN A 24 19.39 -1.35 -4.02
C GLN A 24 18.10 -1.89 -4.67
N TRP A 25 18.14 -2.99 -5.42
CA TRP A 25 16.96 -3.63 -6.01
C TRP A 25 17.04 -5.15 -5.93
N GLY A 26 17.72 -5.67 -4.91
CA GLY A 26 18.07 -7.09 -4.85
C GLY A 26 17.02 -8.00 -4.23
N ILE A 27 15.94 -7.45 -3.69
CA ILE A 27 14.79 -8.23 -3.20
C ILE A 27 13.51 -7.88 -3.95
N THR A 28 12.60 -8.83 -4.05
CA THR A 28 11.32 -8.69 -4.74
C THR A 28 10.23 -9.47 -4.01
N LYS A 29 8.97 -9.28 -4.44
CA LYS A 29 7.80 -10.04 -3.96
C LYS A 29 7.69 -10.04 -2.44
N GLU A 30 7.56 -11.20 -1.79
CA GLU A 30 7.25 -11.34 -0.37
C GLU A 30 8.23 -10.60 0.54
N GLU A 31 9.53 -10.87 0.41
CA GLU A 31 10.55 -10.21 1.26
C GLU A 31 10.46 -8.69 1.10
N PHE A 32 10.27 -8.20 -0.12
CA PHE A 32 10.12 -6.78 -0.35
C PHE A 32 8.83 -6.22 0.27
N MET A 33 7.70 -6.93 0.15
CA MET A 33 6.45 -6.54 0.80
C MET A 33 6.58 -6.52 2.32
N GLU A 34 7.27 -7.48 2.91
CA GLU A 34 7.48 -7.57 4.36
C GLU A 34 8.33 -6.39 4.85
N ARG A 35 9.45 -6.09 4.19
CA ARG A 35 10.28 -4.92 4.54
C ARG A 35 9.57 -3.59 4.39
N MET A 36 8.63 -3.47 3.44
CA MET A 36 7.77 -2.30 3.33
C MET A 36 6.89 -2.13 4.58
N VAL A 37 6.35 -3.21 5.12
CA VAL A 37 5.56 -3.17 6.36
C VAL A 37 6.45 -2.83 7.55
N GLU A 38 7.62 -3.47 7.70
CA GLU A 38 8.57 -3.18 8.79
C GLU A 38 8.98 -1.71 8.82
N SER A 39 9.32 -1.16 7.65
CA SER A 39 9.65 0.26 7.51
C SER A 39 8.46 1.16 7.84
N THR A 40 7.25 0.77 7.44
CA THR A 40 6.03 1.54 7.76
C THR A 40 5.75 1.51 9.26
N LYS A 41 5.97 0.37 9.92
CA LYS A 41 5.76 0.20 11.36
C LYS A 41 6.58 1.18 12.18
N ALA A 42 7.82 1.46 11.80
CA ALA A 42 8.66 2.44 12.49
C ALA A 42 7.98 3.82 12.57
N THR A 43 7.33 4.26 11.49
CA THR A 43 6.57 5.52 11.46
C THR A 43 5.31 5.43 12.32
N VAL A 44 4.54 4.34 12.19
CA VAL A 44 3.31 4.14 12.97
C VAL A 44 3.59 4.11 14.47
N ASP A 45 4.62 3.37 14.89
CA ASP A 45 5.04 3.27 16.29
C ASP A 45 5.51 4.62 16.85
N HIS A 46 6.22 5.42 16.04
CA HIS A 46 6.70 6.73 16.45
C HIS A 46 5.55 7.68 16.82
N PHE A 47 4.51 7.74 15.99
CA PHE A 47 3.35 8.60 16.24
C PHE A 47 2.34 7.97 17.21
N GLY A 48 2.33 6.64 17.35
CA GLY A 48 1.42 5.92 18.23
C GLY A 48 -0.04 6.27 17.95
N LYS A 49 -0.74 6.83 18.94
CA LYS A 49 -2.17 7.22 18.81
C LYS A 49 -2.38 8.58 18.13
N HIS A 50 -1.30 9.29 17.78
CA HIS A 50 -1.34 10.63 17.19
C HIS A 50 -1.20 10.58 15.67
N ILE A 51 -1.83 9.60 15.03
CA ILE A 51 -1.83 9.40 13.58
C ILE A 51 -3.23 9.05 13.09
N THR A 52 -3.57 9.54 11.90
CA THR A 52 -4.79 9.18 11.15
C THR A 52 -4.37 8.90 9.71
N PHE A 53 -4.94 7.86 9.13
CA PHE A 53 -4.66 7.41 7.77
C PHE A 53 -5.79 7.84 6.85
N ILE A 54 -5.44 8.39 5.69
CA ILE A 54 -6.39 8.81 4.66
C ILE A 54 -5.92 8.23 3.33
N ASN A 55 -6.73 7.35 2.74
CA ASN A 55 -6.49 6.78 1.43
C ASN A 55 -7.39 7.50 0.42
N VAL A 56 -6.78 8.10 -0.59
CA VAL A 56 -7.48 8.76 -1.70
C VAL A 56 -7.42 7.81 -2.90
N LEU A 57 -8.51 7.07 -3.12
CA LEU A 57 -8.65 6.07 -4.18
C LEU A 57 -9.06 6.74 -5.48
N ARG A 58 -8.13 7.54 -6.00
CA ARG A 58 -8.31 8.38 -7.18
C ARG A 58 -7.10 8.25 -8.09
N ASN A 59 -7.33 8.19 -9.40
CA ASN A 59 -6.27 8.15 -10.41
C ASN A 59 -5.22 7.05 -10.11
N MET A 60 -5.70 5.85 -9.78
CA MET A 60 -4.86 4.73 -9.31
C MET A 60 -4.12 4.07 -10.48
N SER A 61 -2.84 4.44 -10.66
CA SER A 61 -1.99 3.88 -11.73
C SER A 61 -1.30 2.58 -11.32
N VAL A 62 -1.09 1.69 -12.29
CA VAL A 62 -0.23 0.50 -12.14
C VAL A 62 1.26 0.81 -12.33
N SER A 63 1.59 1.96 -12.92
CA SER A 63 2.95 2.43 -13.16
C SER A 63 3.54 3.09 -11.91
N CYS A 64 4.86 2.96 -11.75
CA CYS A 64 5.62 3.70 -10.76
C CYS A 64 5.72 5.19 -11.15
N ASP A 65 5.65 6.10 -10.18
CA ASP A 65 5.91 7.54 -10.41
C ASP A 65 7.26 7.80 -11.11
N CYS A 66 8.22 6.89 -10.92
CA CYS A 66 9.53 6.91 -11.53
C CYS A 66 9.53 6.70 -13.05
N GLU A 67 8.45 6.18 -13.64
CA GLU A 67 8.29 6.00 -15.08
C GLU A 67 7.99 7.33 -15.80
N GLY A 68 7.54 8.35 -15.08
CA GLY A 68 7.30 9.69 -15.63
C GLY A 68 6.34 9.67 -16.82
N THR A 69 6.77 10.20 -17.97
CA THR A 69 5.94 10.27 -19.19
C THR A 69 5.76 8.92 -19.88
N ALA A 70 6.48 7.87 -19.44
CA ALA A 70 6.32 6.51 -19.96
C ALA A 70 5.25 5.71 -19.20
N ALA A 71 4.61 6.30 -18.18
CA ALA A 71 3.60 5.63 -17.38
C ALA A 71 2.39 5.20 -18.21
N ALA A 72 1.86 4.02 -17.89
CA ALA A 72 0.63 3.53 -18.47
C ALA A 72 -0.54 4.46 -18.12
N PRO A 73 -1.51 4.66 -19.03
CA PRO A 73 -2.75 5.35 -18.71
C PRO A 73 -3.47 4.71 -17.53
N VAL A 74 -4.12 5.52 -16.71
CA VAL A 74 -4.96 5.02 -15.61
C VAL A 74 -6.25 4.44 -16.18
N THR A 75 -6.53 3.18 -15.86
CA THR A 75 -7.71 2.44 -16.31
C THR A 75 -8.72 2.20 -15.18
N THR A 76 -8.27 2.16 -13.93
CA THR A 76 -9.12 1.97 -12.76
C THR A 76 -9.90 3.26 -12.43
N PRO A 77 -11.23 3.19 -12.27
CA PRO A 77 -12.04 4.37 -11.93
C PRO A 77 -11.74 4.88 -10.52
N ASP A 78 -12.05 6.16 -10.30
CA ASP A 78 -12.05 6.76 -8.98
C ASP A 78 -13.13 6.09 -8.11
N ILE A 79 -12.80 5.79 -6.85
CA ILE A 79 -13.71 5.16 -5.88
C ILE A 79 -14.15 6.17 -4.82
N GLY A 80 -13.21 6.88 -4.20
CA GLY A 80 -13.52 7.82 -3.12
C GLY A 80 -12.36 8.06 -2.16
N ILE A 81 -12.69 8.52 -0.96
CA ILE A 81 -11.74 8.79 0.12
C ILE A 81 -12.13 7.94 1.33
N LEU A 82 -11.16 7.19 1.87
CA LEU A 82 -11.32 6.42 3.09
C LEU A 82 -10.43 7.02 4.18
N ALA A 83 -10.91 6.97 5.43
CA ALA A 83 -10.13 7.41 6.57
C ALA A 83 -10.31 6.46 7.75
N SER A 84 -9.22 6.21 8.48
CA SER A 84 -9.23 5.40 9.70
C SER A 84 -8.09 5.79 10.63
N LYS A 85 -8.20 5.42 11.91
CA LYS A 85 -7.06 5.41 12.85
C LYS A 85 -6.33 4.07 12.87
N ASP A 86 -6.87 3.05 12.20
CA ASP A 86 -6.29 1.72 12.03
C ASP A 86 -5.81 1.58 10.57
N ILE A 87 -4.49 1.44 10.39
CA ILE A 87 -3.86 1.38 9.06
C ILE A 87 -4.27 0.12 8.29
N LEU A 88 -4.33 -1.03 8.97
CA LEU A 88 -4.71 -2.28 8.32
C LEU A 88 -6.16 -2.22 7.86
N ALA A 89 -7.06 -1.65 8.67
CA ALA A 89 -8.46 -1.53 8.31
C ALA A 89 -8.68 -0.66 7.06
N VAL A 90 -7.99 0.49 6.95
CA VAL A 90 -8.17 1.38 5.78
C VAL A 90 -7.53 0.81 4.52
N ASP A 91 -6.37 0.16 4.64
CA ASP A 91 -5.69 -0.44 3.49
C ASP A 91 -6.45 -1.70 3.00
N GLN A 92 -6.94 -2.52 3.92
CA GLN A 92 -7.81 -3.67 3.60
C GLN A 92 -9.09 -3.19 2.90
N ALA A 93 -9.78 -2.20 3.46
CA ALA A 93 -10.97 -1.63 2.84
C ALA A 93 -10.70 -1.05 1.45
N SER A 94 -9.53 -0.41 1.26
CA SER A 94 -9.12 0.13 -0.03
C SER A 94 -8.95 -0.97 -1.08
N VAL A 95 -8.29 -2.05 -0.72
CA VAL A 95 -8.10 -3.21 -1.60
C VAL A 95 -9.43 -3.88 -1.89
N ASP A 96 -10.26 -4.12 -0.88
CA ASP A 96 -11.56 -4.76 -1.06
C ASP A 96 -12.49 -3.95 -1.98
N MET A 97 -12.45 -2.61 -1.92
CA MET A 97 -13.18 -1.75 -2.86
C MET A 97 -12.68 -1.88 -4.30
N VAL A 98 -11.38 -2.08 -4.52
CA VAL A 98 -10.83 -2.37 -5.85
C VAL A 98 -11.33 -3.73 -6.36
N TYR A 99 -11.33 -4.76 -5.51
CA TYR A 99 -11.84 -6.10 -5.85
C TYR A 99 -13.36 -6.10 -6.10
N ALA A 100 -14.10 -5.19 -5.47
CA ALA A 100 -15.54 -5.03 -5.67
C ALA A 100 -15.92 -4.34 -6.99
N LEU A 101 -14.95 -3.78 -7.74
CA LEU A 101 -15.22 -3.15 -9.03
C LEU A 101 -15.71 -4.17 -10.06
N HIS A 102 -16.90 -3.94 -10.59
CA HIS A 102 -17.52 -4.78 -11.63
C HIS A 102 -16.95 -4.52 -13.04
N ASP A 103 -17.34 -5.38 -13.99
CA ASP A 103 -17.04 -5.25 -15.42
C ASP A 103 -15.54 -5.18 -15.77
N GLY A 104 -14.69 -5.79 -14.93
CA GLY A 104 -13.24 -5.78 -15.13
C GLY A 104 -12.57 -4.42 -14.88
N LYS A 105 -13.28 -3.45 -14.31
CA LYS A 105 -12.73 -2.10 -14.03
C LYS A 105 -11.58 -2.10 -13.02
N GLY A 106 -11.46 -3.15 -12.20
CA GLY A 106 -10.31 -3.37 -11.31
C GLY A 106 -9.18 -4.21 -11.93
N HIS A 107 -9.32 -4.72 -13.15
CA HIS A 107 -8.46 -5.78 -13.69
C HIS A 107 -6.97 -5.48 -13.61
N ASP A 108 -6.52 -4.36 -14.17
CA ASP A 108 -5.09 -4.04 -14.24
C ASP A 108 -4.48 -3.86 -12.84
N LEU A 109 -5.22 -3.23 -11.91
CA LEU A 109 -4.74 -3.02 -10.55
C LEU A 109 -4.75 -4.31 -9.74
N ILE A 110 -5.73 -5.18 -9.93
CA ILE A 110 -5.80 -6.52 -9.33
C ILE A 110 -4.63 -7.37 -9.84
N GLU A 111 -4.42 -7.45 -11.16
CA GLU A 111 -3.29 -8.17 -11.75
C GLU A 111 -1.97 -7.66 -11.17
N ARG A 112 -1.81 -6.34 -11.10
CA ARG A 112 -0.60 -5.70 -10.58
C ARG A 112 -0.34 -6.07 -9.12
N MET A 113 -1.38 -6.09 -8.29
CA MET A 113 -1.28 -6.49 -6.89
C MET A 113 -0.95 -7.97 -6.76
N GLU A 114 -1.61 -8.85 -7.51
CA GLU A 114 -1.42 -10.30 -7.43
C GLU A 114 -0.06 -10.74 -7.98
N SER A 115 0.33 -10.29 -9.17
CA SER A 115 1.58 -10.71 -9.84
C SER A 115 2.84 -10.24 -9.11
N ARG A 116 2.71 -9.21 -8.27
CA ARG A 116 3.79 -8.70 -7.39
C ARG A 116 3.62 -9.07 -5.93
N HIS A 117 2.63 -9.89 -5.61
CA HIS A 117 2.37 -10.41 -4.27
C HIS A 117 2.06 -9.29 -3.25
N GLY A 118 1.51 -8.16 -3.72
CA GLY A 118 1.24 -6.95 -2.94
C GLY A 118 0.32 -7.18 -1.74
N LEU A 119 -0.60 -8.13 -1.85
CA LEU A 119 -1.50 -8.53 -0.75
C LEU A 119 -0.75 -9.04 0.50
N ARG A 120 0.53 -9.45 0.35
CA ARG A 120 1.37 -9.85 1.48
C ARG A 120 1.52 -8.72 2.51
N GLN A 121 1.47 -7.45 2.09
CA GLN A 121 1.54 -6.33 3.03
C GLN A 121 0.38 -6.35 4.04
N LEU A 122 -0.85 -6.70 3.62
CA LEU A 122 -2.02 -6.73 4.49
C LEU A 122 -1.90 -7.85 5.54
N THR A 123 -1.56 -9.06 5.10
CA THR A 123 -1.40 -10.21 6.00
C THR A 123 -0.23 -10.01 6.96
N TYR A 124 0.85 -9.40 6.49
CA TYR A 124 2.01 -9.15 7.34
C TYR A 124 1.80 -7.99 8.32
N MET A 125 1.04 -6.94 7.96
CA MET A 125 0.60 -5.91 8.92
C MET A 125 -0.16 -6.52 10.10
N LYS A 126 -0.99 -7.54 9.83
CA LYS A 126 -1.69 -8.30 10.89
C LYS A 126 -0.73 -9.08 11.78
N GLU A 127 0.23 -9.80 11.19
CA GLU A 127 1.28 -10.52 11.93
C GLU A 127 2.11 -9.58 12.82
N MET A 128 2.38 -8.37 12.33
CA MET A 128 3.13 -7.32 13.03
C MET A 128 2.29 -6.51 14.04
N GLY A 129 1.01 -6.86 14.21
CA GLY A 129 0.10 -6.21 15.17
C GLY A 129 -0.20 -4.74 14.85
N MET A 130 -0.22 -4.36 13.56
CA MET A 130 -0.38 -2.97 13.12
C MET A 130 -1.84 -2.53 13.00
N GLY A 131 -2.81 -3.44 13.16
CA GLY A 131 -4.22 -3.12 13.05
C GLY A 131 -5.10 -4.35 12.87
N ASN A 132 -6.32 -4.14 12.37
CA ASN A 132 -7.33 -5.17 12.17
C ASN A 132 -7.77 -5.23 10.70
N ASP A 133 -7.88 -6.44 10.16
CA ASP A 133 -8.35 -6.72 8.80
C ASP A 133 -9.88 -6.85 8.70
N LEU A 134 -10.58 -6.85 9.84
CA LEU A 134 -12.03 -6.76 9.89
C LEU A 134 -12.44 -5.33 10.18
N TYR A 135 -13.32 -4.79 9.34
CA TYR A 135 -13.73 -3.40 9.40
C TYR A 135 -15.22 -3.23 9.07
N GLU A 136 -15.78 -2.08 9.45
CA GLU A 136 -17.12 -1.64 9.07
C GLU A 136 -16.99 -0.30 8.34
N ILE A 137 -17.70 -0.16 7.21
CA ILE A 137 -17.76 1.10 6.48
C ILE A 137 -18.87 1.97 7.06
N VAL A 138 -18.48 3.14 7.57
CA VAL A 138 -19.40 4.21 7.95
C VAL A 138 -19.44 5.24 6.83
N ASP A 139 -20.58 5.30 6.15
CA ASP A 139 -20.84 6.25 5.06
C ASP A 139 -21.20 7.64 5.63
N LEU A 140 -20.47 8.67 5.18
CA LEU A 140 -20.62 10.05 5.63
C LEU A 140 -21.35 10.94 4.62
N ASP A 141 -21.71 10.42 3.43
CA ASP A 141 -22.41 11.18 2.39
C ASP A 141 -23.94 11.22 2.59
N LYS A 142 -24.42 10.74 3.75
CA LYS A 142 -25.84 10.66 4.12
C LYS A 142 -26.34 11.86 4.90
#